data_AF-A0A3D4V3F9-F1
#
_entry.id   AF-A0A3D4V3F9-F1
#
_cell.length_a   1.000
_cell.length_b   1.000
_cell.length_c   1.000
_cell.angle_alpha   90.00
_cell.angle_beta   90.00
_cell.angle_gamma   90.00
#
_symmetry.space_group_name_H-M   'P 1'
#
loop_
_entity.id
_entity.type
_entity.pdbx_description
1 polymer ?
#
loop_
_entity_poly.entity_id
_entity_poly.type
_entity_poly.pdbx_seq_one_letter_code
_entity_poly.pdbx_strand_id
1 'polypeptide(L)'
;KTPLVLTEHALYWKEVEKGAVALECGYQIPDNFEAKSEIVDIFKEIATEVYTSAEEVVSVSRVNIPEQIKFGAEVPKYIPNGIPEELLSPEKKRANNPVIGWIGRCAEMKNPKLFFEVVEYFKDVDLEPSFLMMLSGANELELEEEVEKLSKEYPEVTMIWNEPAHNYL
;
A
#
# COMPACT_ATOMS: atom_id res chain seq x y z
N LYS A 1 -6.37 -30.26 19.96
CA LYS A 1 -6.04 -29.45 18.77
C LYS A 1 -6.43 -28.01 19.08
N THR A 2 -5.54 -27.05 18.88
CA THR A 2 -5.86 -25.62 19.07
C THR A 2 -6.45 -25.07 17.77
N PRO A 3 -7.54 -24.29 17.80
CA PRO A 3 -8.13 -23.71 16.59
C PRO A 3 -7.14 -22.73 15.94
N LEU A 4 -6.99 -22.81 14.62
CA LEU A 4 -6.22 -21.85 13.82
C LEU A 4 -7.18 -20.88 13.15
N VAL A 5 -7.03 -19.60 13.47
CA VAL A 5 -7.71 -18.49 12.78
C VAL A 5 -6.66 -17.71 12.01
N LEU A 6 -6.81 -17.62 10.69
CA LEU A 6 -5.95 -16.85 9.83
C LEU A 6 -6.61 -15.51 9.50
N THR A 7 -5.91 -14.39 9.70
CA THR A 7 -6.30 -13.11 9.09
C THR A 7 -5.24 -12.72 8.08
N GLU A 8 -5.65 -12.46 6.84
CA GLU A 8 -4.72 -12.15 5.77
C GLU A 8 -4.88 -10.71 5.28
N HIS A 9 -3.77 -9.97 5.35
CA HIS A 9 -3.71 -8.55 5.02
C HIS A 9 -3.33 -8.28 3.56
N ALA A 10 -2.49 -9.14 2.99
CA ALA A 10 -2.00 -9.07 1.62
C ALA A 10 -1.79 -10.47 1.05
N LEU A 11 -1.95 -10.61 -0.26
CA LEU A 11 -1.64 -11.85 -0.99
C LEU A 11 -0.24 -11.73 -1.58
N TYR A 12 0.80 -12.15 -0.86
CA TYR A 12 2.18 -11.86 -1.26
C TYR A 12 2.55 -12.40 -2.64
N TRP A 13 2.06 -13.57 -3.05
CA TRP A 13 2.31 -14.04 -4.42
C TRP A 13 1.74 -13.09 -5.48
N LYS A 14 0.58 -12.46 -5.21
CA LYS A 14 0.00 -11.46 -6.14
C LYS A 14 0.78 -10.15 -6.13
N GLU A 15 1.37 -9.78 -5.00
CA GLU A 15 2.25 -8.60 -4.93
C GLU A 15 3.50 -8.83 -5.78
N VAL A 16 4.12 -10.00 -5.67
CA VAL A 16 5.27 -10.40 -6.50
C VAL A 16 4.87 -10.47 -7.98
N GLU A 17 3.74 -11.09 -8.32
CA GLU A 17 3.20 -11.15 -9.69
C GLU A 17 2.95 -9.75 -10.30
N LYS A 18 2.68 -8.74 -9.45
CA LYS A 18 2.50 -7.34 -9.84
C LYS A 18 3.81 -6.53 -9.89
N GLY A 19 4.95 -7.16 -9.63
CA GLY A 19 6.25 -6.52 -9.72
C GLY A 19 6.76 -5.93 -8.40
N ALA A 20 6.26 -6.37 -7.25
CA ALA A 20 6.86 -5.99 -5.97
C ALA A 20 8.34 -6.41 -5.92
N VAL A 21 9.21 -5.46 -5.62
CA VAL A 21 10.65 -5.67 -5.41
C VAL A 21 10.99 -6.03 -3.96
N ALA A 22 10.10 -5.69 -3.03
CA ALA A 22 10.14 -6.10 -1.64
C ALA A 22 8.72 -6.28 -1.09
N LEU A 23 8.58 -7.16 -0.10
CA LEU A 23 7.32 -7.37 0.63
C LEU A 23 7.24 -6.47 1.86
N GLU A 24 6.04 -6.31 2.42
CA GLU A 24 5.81 -5.46 3.61
C GLU A 24 6.67 -5.85 4.82
N CYS A 25 7.08 -7.12 4.93
CA CYS A 25 7.96 -7.62 5.98
C CYS A 25 9.46 -7.32 5.77
N GLY A 26 9.82 -6.63 4.69
CA GLY A 26 11.21 -6.31 4.32
C GLY A 26 11.93 -7.41 3.54
N TYR A 27 11.24 -8.51 3.21
CA TYR A 27 11.79 -9.57 2.37
C TYR A 27 12.01 -9.05 0.93
N GLN A 28 13.26 -9.11 0.48
CA GLN A 28 13.68 -8.67 -0.86
C GLN A 28 13.34 -9.75 -1.90
N ILE A 29 12.71 -9.36 -3.00
CA ILE A 29 12.38 -10.24 -4.10
C ILE A 29 13.56 -10.28 -5.07
N PRO A 30 14.14 -11.45 -5.40
CA PRO A 30 15.22 -11.57 -6.37
C PRO A 30 14.83 -11.01 -7.73
N ASP A 31 15.74 -10.36 -8.46
CA ASP A 31 15.43 -9.75 -9.75
C ASP A 31 15.34 -10.72 -10.93
N ASN A 32 15.82 -11.94 -10.77
CA ASN A 32 15.79 -12.94 -11.84
C ASN A 32 14.42 -13.65 -11.92
N PHE A 33 13.98 -13.91 -13.14
CA PHE A 33 12.64 -14.46 -13.41
C PHE A 33 12.41 -15.83 -12.76
N GLU A 34 13.40 -16.72 -12.82
CA GLU A 34 13.30 -18.09 -12.29
C GLU A 34 13.06 -18.08 -10.77
N ALA A 35 13.88 -17.35 -10.01
CA ALA A 35 13.72 -17.24 -8.56
C ALA A 35 12.44 -16.49 -8.16
N LYS A 36 11.98 -15.50 -8.95
CA LYS A 36 10.66 -14.86 -8.72
C LYS A 36 9.54 -15.89 -8.83
N SER A 37 9.59 -16.75 -9.85
CA SER A 37 8.60 -17.81 -10.06
C SER A 37 8.60 -18.79 -8.89
N GLU A 38 9.78 -19.23 -8.44
CA GLU A 38 9.91 -20.15 -7.31
C GLU A 38 9.31 -19.55 -6.02
N ILE A 39 9.55 -18.27 -5.75
CA ILE A 39 8.98 -17.59 -4.58
C ILE A 39 7.45 -17.48 -4.67
N VAL A 40 6.93 -17.17 -5.86
CA VAL A 40 5.49 -17.15 -6.11
C VAL A 40 4.87 -18.52 -5.82
N ASP A 41 5.51 -19.59 -6.26
CA ASP A 41 5.04 -20.95 -6.05
C ASP A 41 5.11 -21.34 -4.56
N ILE A 42 6.21 -21.01 -3.87
CA ILE A 42 6.32 -21.20 -2.41
C ILE A 42 5.20 -20.48 -1.66
N PHE A 43 4.90 -19.23 -2.00
CA PHE A 43 3.81 -18.51 -1.33
C PHE A 43 2.44 -19.12 -1.61
N LYS A 44 2.21 -19.65 -2.81
CA LYS A 44 0.96 -20.37 -3.15
C LYS A 44 0.86 -21.69 -2.40
N GLU A 45 1.97 -22.41 -2.24
CA GLU A 45 2.02 -23.65 -1.43
C GLU A 45 1.72 -23.37 0.04
N ILE A 46 2.37 -22.37 0.63
CA ILE A 46 2.12 -21.93 2.01
C ILE A 46 0.65 -21.52 2.16
N ALA A 47 0.11 -20.71 1.24
CA ALA A 47 -1.28 -20.30 1.27
C ALA A 47 -2.21 -21.52 1.26
N THR A 48 -1.93 -22.51 0.38
CA THR A 48 -2.72 -23.74 0.29
C THR A 48 -2.71 -24.53 1.58
N GLU A 49 -1.55 -24.74 2.19
CA GLU A 49 -1.41 -25.48 3.45
C GLU A 49 -2.13 -24.76 4.60
N VAL A 50 -1.94 -23.45 4.72
CA VAL A 50 -2.51 -22.68 5.83
C VAL A 50 -4.03 -22.55 5.68
N TYR A 51 -4.55 -22.25 4.49
CA TYR A 51 -6.00 -22.15 4.28
C TYR A 51 -6.73 -23.45 4.53
N THR A 52 -6.19 -24.58 4.05
CA THR A 52 -6.81 -25.90 4.25
C THR A 52 -6.74 -26.37 5.71
N SER A 53 -5.78 -25.85 6.48
CA SER A 53 -5.60 -26.20 7.89
C SER A 53 -6.34 -25.27 8.86
N ALA A 54 -6.68 -24.06 8.42
CA ALA A 54 -7.37 -23.06 9.23
C ALA A 54 -8.83 -23.43 9.44
N GLU A 55 -9.32 -23.25 10.67
CA GLU A 55 -10.75 -23.39 10.98
C GLU A 55 -11.52 -22.18 10.44
N GLU A 56 -10.87 -21.02 10.43
CA GLU A 56 -11.44 -19.77 9.97
C GLU A 56 -10.39 -18.95 9.21
N VAL A 57 -10.78 -18.46 8.04
CA VAL A 57 -9.99 -17.51 7.25
C VAL A 57 -10.74 -16.18 7.22
N VAL A 58 -10.08 -15.13 7.66
CA VAL A 58 -10.57 -13.75 7.67
C VAL A 58 -9.84 -12.95 6.61
N SER A 59 -10.61 -12.30 5.75
CA SER A 59 -10.12 -11.45 4.68
C SER A 59 -10.42 -9.99 5.00
N VAL A 60 -9.39 -9.15 4.97
CA VAL A 60 -9.56 -7.70 5.13
C VAL A 60 -10.00 -7.01 3.83
N SER A 61 -10.04 -7.75 2.71
CA SER A 61 -10.39 -7.24 1.38
C SER A 61 -11.21 -8.24 0.58
N ARG A 62 -12.40 -7.82 0.11
CA ARG A 62 -13.27 -8.67 -0.72
C ARG A 62 -12.61 -9.15 -2.01
N VAL A 63 -11.63 -8.41 -2.53
CA VAL A 63 -10.94 -8.77 -3.78
C VAL A 63 -10.01 -9.97 -3.61
N ASN A 64 -9.63 -10.32 -2.37
CA ASN A 64 -8.74 -11.45 -2.08
C ASN A 64 -9.51 -12.77 -1.99
N ILE A 65 -10.80 -12.73 -1.64
CA ILE A 65 -11.64 -13.92 -1.38
C ILE A 65 -11.62 -14.95 -2.50
N PRO A 66 -11.76 -14.58 -3.80
CA PRO A 66 -11.73 -15.58 -4.87
C PRO A 66 -10.41 -16.37 -4.94
N GLU A 67 -9.27 -15.72 -4.65
CA GLU A 67 -7.98 -16.41 -4.61
C GLU A 67 -7.84 -17.26 -3.35
N GLN A 68 -8.27 -16.76 -2.20
CA GLN A 68 -8.28 -17.53 -0.95
C GLN A 68 -9.07 -18.84 -1.11
N ILE A 69 -10.25 -18.78 -1.75
CA ILE A 69 -11.06 -19.97 -2.06
C ILE A 69 -10.34 -20.89 -3.05
N LYS A 70 -9.73 -20.32 -4.10
CA LYS A 70 -8.97 -21.09 -5.10
C LYS A 70 -7.83 -21.90 -4.48
N PHE A 71 -7.22 -21.40 -3.42
CA PHE A 71 -6.15 -22.09 -2.69
C PHE A 71 -6.65 -22.88 -1.46
N GLY A 72 -7.96 -23.10 -1.32
CA GLY A 72 -8.49 -24.07 -0.36
C GLY A 72 -9.14 -23.51 0.91
N ALA A 73 -9.35 -22.20 1.00
CA ALA A 73 -10.20 -21.64 2.05
C ALA A 73 -11.69 -21.93 1.74
N GLU A 74 -12.44 -22.56 2.66
CA GLU A 74 -13.84 -22.94 2.38
C GLU A 74 -14.77 -21.72 2.28
N VAL A 75 -14.82 -20.90 3.33
CA VAL A 75 -15.73 -19.74 3.40
C VAL A 75 -15.03 -18.56 4.10
N PRO A 76 -14.14 -17.81 3.40
CA PRO A 76 -13.49 -16.65 4.00
C PRO A 76 -14.50 -15.61 4.50
N LYS A 77 -14.35 -15.16 5.74
CA LYS A 77 -15.15 -14.09 6.33
C LYS A 77 -14.53 -12.74 5.98
N TYR A 78 -15.33 -11.85 5.39
CA TYR A 78 -14.89 -10.48 5.17
C TYR A 78 -15.07 -9.65 6.44
N ILE A 79 -13.95 -9.17 7.00
CA ILE A 79 -13.93 -8.24 8.13
C ILE A 79 -12.99 -7.09 7.75
N PRO A 80 -13.50 -5.89 7.41
CA PRO A 80 -12.65 -4.76 7.06
C PRO A 80 -11.84 -4.28 8.27
N ASN A 81 -10.65 -3.75 8.02
CA ASN A 81 -9.89 -3.03 9.05
C ASN A 81 -10.69 -1.82 9.53
N GLY A 82 -10.74 -1.66 10.85
CA GLY A 82 -11.20 -0.42 11.48
C GLY A 82 -10.07 0.59 11.61
N ILE A 83 -10.44 1.83 11.93
CA ILE A 83 -9.52 2.84 12.44
C ILE A 83 -10.02 3.30 13.80
N PRO A 84 -9.13 3.58 14.78
CA PRO A 84 -9.53 4.11 16.08
C PRO A 84 -10.36 5.39 15.93
N GLU A 85 -11.44 5.50 16.70
CA GLU A 85 -12.40 6.62 16.59
C GLU A 85 -11.75 7.95 17.00
N GLU A 86 -10.81 7.92 17.94
CA GLU A 86 -10.04 9.07 18.38
C GLU A 86 -9.15 9.67 17.28
N LEU A 87 -8.86 8.92 16.21
CA LEU A 87 -8.11 9.41 15.04
C LEU A 87 -9.04 9.99 13.96
N LEU A 88 -10.35 9.83 14.11
CA LEU A 88 -11.32 10.42 13.21
C LEU A 88 -11.62 11.86 13.64
N SER A 89 -11.34 12.81 12.76
CA SER A 89 -11.83 14.18 12.95
C SER A 89 -13.28 14.29 12.46
N PRO A 90 -14.27 14.50 13.34
CA PRO A 90 -15.68 14.61 12.94
C PRO A 90 -15.97 15.91 12.17
N GLU A 91 -15.13 16.93 12.35
CA GLU A 91 -15.29 18.24 11.72
C GLU A 91 -14.20 18.50 10.69
N LYS A 92 -14.56 18.42 9.40
CA LYS A 92 -13.69 18.86 8.32
C LYS A 92 -13.96 20.33 8.02
N LYS A 93 -13.04 21.22 8.42
CA LYS A 93 -13.04 22.61 7.95
C LYS A 93 -12.80 22.61 6.44
N ARG A 94 -13.80 23.06 5.67
CA ARG A 94 -13.67 23.19 4.22
C ARG A 94 -13.12 24.58 3.91
N ALA A 95 -11.94 24.63 3.31
CA ALA A 95 -11.44 25.84 2.66
C ALA A 95 -12.08 25.99 1.28
N ASN A 96 -12.03 27.19 0.72
CA ASN A 96 -12.47 27.45 -0.67
C ASN A 96 -11.58 26.71 -1.68
N ASN A 97 -10.28 26.62 -1.36
CA ASN A 97 -9.30 25.95 -2.19
C ASN A 97 -9.01 24.55 -1.61
N PRO A 98 -9.01 23.49 -2.45
CA PRO A 98 -8.75 22.13 -1.97
C PRO A 98 -7.26 21.91 -1.66
N VAL A 99 -6.99 21.07 -0.67
CA VAL A 99 -5.65 20.50 -0.48
C VAL A 99 -5.68 19.08 -1.05
N ILE A 100 -4.79 18.81 -1.99
CA ILE A 100 -4.62 17.50 -2.60
C ILE A 100 -3.41 16.85 -1.95
N GLY A 101 -3.64 15.74 -1.28
CA GLY A 101 -2.63 15.07 -0.45
C GLY A 101 -2.27 13.68 -0.94
N TRP A 102 -0.99 13.33 -0.87
CA TRP A 102 -0.50 11.97 -0.98
C TRP A 102 0.18 11.59 0.34
N ILE A 103 -0.20 10.46 0.93
CA ILE A 103 0.36 10.00 2.21
C ILE A 103 0.71 8.51 2.06
N GLY A 104 1.97 8.16 2.30
CA GLY A 104 2.40 6.77 2.16
C GLY A 104 3.89 6.53 2.34
N ARG A 105 4.27 5.26 2.19
CA ARG A 105 5.68 4.87 2.05
C ARG A 105 6.13 5.14 0.61
N CYS A 106 7.33 5.68 0.45
CA CYS A 106 7.97 5.82 -0.85
C CYS A 106 8.43 4.45 -1.34
N ALA A 107 7.51 3.74 -1.98
CA ALA A 107 7.70 2.38 -2.48
C ALA A 107 7.12 2.27 -3.90
N GLU A 108 7.75 1.49 -4.77
CA GLU A 108 7.34 1.29 -6.17
C GLU A 108 5.87 0.88 -6.28
N MET A 109 5.39 -0.02 -5.42
CA MET A 109 3.98 -0.45 -5.40
C MET A 109 2.99 0.71 -5.17
N LYS A 110 3.40 1.76 -4.46
CA LYS A 110 2.57 2.95 -4.20
C LYS A 110 2.72 4.03 -5.26
N ASN A 111 3.71 3.88 -6.16
CA ASN A 111 4.03 4.79 -7.26
C ASN A 111 3.92 6.27 -6.87
N PRO A 112 4.78 6.76 -5.95
CA PRO A 112 4.74 8.15 -5.50
C PRO A 112 4.94 9.16 -6.63
N LYS A 113 5.69 8.80 -7.68
CA LYS A 113 5.95 9.65 -8.85
C LYS A 113 4.68 10.05 -9.61
N LEU A 114 3.65 9.19 -9.61
CA LEU A 114 2.36 9.48 -10.25
C LEU A 114 1.68 10.72 -9.66
N PHE A 115 1.98 11.10 -8.42
CA PHE A 115 1.40 12.30 -7.83
C PHE A 115 1.80 13.58 -8.56
N PHE A 116 2.99 13.65 -9.14
CA PHE A 116 3.43 14.81 -9.92
C PHE A 116 2.65 14.94 -11.24
N GLU A 117 2.22 13.83 -11.84
CA GLU A 117 1.30 13.86 -12.98
C GLU A 117 -0.08 14.41 -12.60
N VAL A 118 -0.54 14.12 -11.38
CA VAL A 118 -1.77 14.73 -10.85
C VAL A 118 -1.57 16.24 -10.71
N VAL A 119 -0.42 16.70 -10.21
CA VAL A 119 -0.11 18.14 -10.10
C VAL A 119 -0.16 18.81 -11.48
N GLU A 120 0.46 18.22 -12.50
CA GLU A 120 0.39 18.73 -13.88
C GLU A 120 -1.05 18.84 -14.39
N TYR A 121 -1.88 17.80 -14.18
CA TYR A 121 -3.27 17.83 -14.61
C TYR A 121 -4.06 19.03 -14.06
N PHE A 122 -3.77 19.43 -12.82
CA PHE A 122 -4.46 20.55 -12.18
C PHE A 122 -3.97 21.93 -12.63
N LYS A 123 -2.87 22.04 -13.41
CA LYS A 123 -2.43 23.32 -13.99
C LYS A 123 -3.40 23.87 -15.04
N ASP A 124 -4.14 22.98 -15.70
CA ASP A 124 -5.10 23.32 -16.74
C ASP A 124 -6.55 23.46 -16.22
N VAL A 125 -6.76 23.32 -14.91
CA VAL A 125 -8.07 23.42 -14.27
C VAL A 125 -8.21 24.78 -13.60
N ASP A 126 -9.40 25.40 -13.72
CA ASP A 126 -9.74 26.64 -13.00
C ASP A 126 -10.01 26.37 -11.51
N LEU A 127 -8.96 25.90 -10.82
CA LEU A 127 -8.89 25.63 -9.40
C LEU A 127 -7.50 26.04 -8.90
N GLU A 128 -7.42 26.51 -7.66
CA GLU A 128 -6.14 26.85 -7.00
C GLU A 128 -5.83 25.86 -5.86
N PRO A 129 -5.56 24.57 -6.15
CA PRO A 129 -5.25 23.61 -5.10
C PRO A 129 -3.89 23.87 -4.46
N SER A 130 -3.73 23.45 -3.20
CA SER A 130 -2.40 23.23 -2.61
C SER A 130 -2.05 21.75 -2.65
N PHE A 131 -0.79 21.41 -2.91
CA PHE A 131 -0.33 20.03 -3.00
C PHE A 131 0.57 19.66 -1.82
N LEU A 132 0.31 18.51 -1.22
CA LEU A 132 1.05 17.99 -0.07
C LEU A 132 1.42 16.52 -0.33
N MET A 133 2.69 16.19 -0.19
CA MET A 133 3.14 14.81 -0.09
C MET A 133 3.76 14.57 1.29
N MET A 134 3.26 13.57 2.00
CA MET A 134 3.83 13.11 3.26
C MET A 134 4.33 11.68 3.09
N LEU A 135 5.65 11.52 3.11
CA LEU A 135 6.35 10.32 2.71
C LEU A 135 7.17 9.75 3.87
N SER A 136 7.27 8.42 3.89
CA SER A 136 8.23 7.68 4.73
C SER A 136 9.06 6.73 3.87
N GLY A 137 10.32 6.51 4.25
CA GLY A 137 11.19 5.59 3.52
C GLY A 137 10.64 4.16 3.48
N ALA A 138 10.88 3.46 2.37
CA ALA A 138 10.58 2.04 2.23
C ALA A 138 11.84 1.18 2.07
N ASN A 139 13.02 1.79 2.24
CA ASN A 139 14.32 1.20 1.94
C ASN A 139 14.52 0.94 0.44
N GLU A 140 13.92 1.79 -0.40
CA GLU A 140 14.05 1.81 -1.85
C GLU A 140 14.81 3.07 -2.27
N LEU A 141 16.10 3.14 -1.91
CA LEU A 141 16.90 4.37 -1.93
C LEU A 141 16.93 5.08 -3.30
N GLU A 142 17.00 4.32 -4.40
CA GLU A 142 16.99 4.90 -5.76
C GLU A 142 15.66 5.62 -6.05
N LEU A 143 14.52 5.02 -5.68
CA LEU A 143 13.21 5.65 -5.84
C LEU A 143 13.08 6.89 -4.93
N GLU A 144 13.59 6.82 -3.70
CA GLU A 144 13.59 7.95 -2.78
C GLU A 144 14.37 9.15 -3.36
N GLU A 145 15.55 8.91 -3.94
CA GLU A 145 16.35 9.93 -4.63
C GLU A 145 15.63 10.49 -5.87
N GLU A 146 14.99 9.64 -6.66
CA GLU A 146 14.21 10.08 -7.84
C GLU A 146 13.04 10.99 -7.45
N VAL A 147 12.29 10.64 -6.40
CA VAL A 147 11.18 11.45 -5.89
C VAL A 147 11.67 12.79 -5.35
N GLU A 148 12.78 12.82 -4.62
CA GLU A 148 13.37 14.07 -4.12
C GLU A 148 13.90 14.95 -5.26
N LYS A 149 14.45 14.35 -6.31
CA LYS A 149 14.86 15.10 -7.50
C LYS A 149 13.66 15.70 -8.22
N LEU A 150 12.61 14.90 -8.42
CA LEU A 150 11.39 15.32 -9.09
C LEU A 150 10.70 16.46 -8.32
N SER A 151 10.68 16.41 -6.98
CA SER A 151 10.08 17.48 -6.18
C SER A 151 10.73 18.85 -6.38
N LYS A 152 12.00 18.91 -6.81
CA LYS A 152 12.69 20.18 -7.11
C LYS A 152 12.16 20.83 -8.39
N GLU A 153 11.53 20.05 -9.27
CA GLU A 153 10.87 20.52 -10.49
C GLU A 153 9.45 21.03 -10.21
N TYR A 154 8.88 20.70 -9.04
CA TYR A 154 7.50 21.02 -8.63
C TYR A 154 7.50 21.78 -7.29
N PRO A 155 7.95 23.05 -7.25
CA PRO A 155 8.01 23.85 -6.02
C PRO A 155 6.64 24.09 -5.36
N GLU A 156 5.55 23.90 -6.08
CA GLU A 156 4.17 23.97 -5.57
C GLU A 156 3.80 22.77 -4.68
N VAL A 157 4.57 21.69 -4.72
CA VAL A 157 4.36 20.50 -3.88
C VAL A 157 5.13 20.66 -2.57
N THR A 158 4.38 20.77 -1.46
CA THR A 158 4.99 20.66 -0.14
C THR A 158 5.31 19.20 0.15
N MET A 159 6.60 18.87 0.32
CA MET A 159 7.02 17.53 0.72
C MET A 159 7.44 17.48 2.19
N ILE A 160 6.93 16.48 2.91
CA ILE A 160 7.28 16.17 4.29
C ILE A 160 7.84 14.74 4.31
N TRP A 161 9.07 14.57 4.80
CA TRP A 161 9.78 13.29 4.76
C TRP A 161 10.09 12.75 6.15
N ASN A 162 9.72 11.50 6.41
CA ASN A 162 10.02 10.76 7.65
C ASN A 162 9.56 11.48 8.94
N GLU A 163 8.57 12.36 8.85
CA GLU A 163 7.96 13.01 10.02
C GLU A 163 6.72 12.25 10.49
N PRO A 164 6.44 12.19 11.80
CA PRO A 164 5.19 11.64 12.31
C PRO A 164 3.97 12.50 11.92
N ALA A 165 2.90 11.85 11.42
CA ALA A 165 1.67 12.54 11.01
C ALA A 165 1.00 13.32 12.16
N HIS A 166 1.16 12.86 13.40
CA HIS A 166 0.57 13.52 14.57
C HIS A 166 1.18 14.89 14.88
N ASN A 167 2.31 15.26 14.28
CA ASN A 167 2.87 16.60 14.40
C ASN A 167 2.04 17.67 13.65
N TYR A 168 1.09 17.24 12.81
CA TYR A 168 0.28 18.10 11.94
C TYR A 168 -1.22 17.98 12.22
N LEU A 169 -1.61 17.32 13.31
CA LEU A 169 -3.00 17.14 13.76
C LEU A 169 -3.46 18.26 14.70
#